data_AF-A0A485AWX2-F1
#
_entry.id   AF-A0A485AWX2-F1
#
_cell.length_a   1.000
_cell.length_b   1.000
_cell.length_c   1.000
_cell.angle_alpha   90.00
_cell.angle_beta   90.00
_cell.angle_gamma   90.00
#
_symmetry.space_group_name_H-M   'P 1'
#
loop_
_entity.id
_entity.type
_entity.pdbx_description
1 polymer ?
#
loop_
_entity_poly.entity_id
_entity_poly.type
_entity_poly.pdbx_seq_one_letter_code
_entity_poly.pdbx_strand_id
1 'polypeptide(L)'
;MVLFVFVVMMLNLGRAEIAQERQWLKPQIWIGPAILSAVLLAVMVYAILGINDQGIDGNAISAKEVGIALFGPYVLAVELASMLLLAGLVVAFHLGREDRAARC
;
A
#
# COMPACT_ATOMS: atom_id res chain seq x y z
N MET A 1 -6.94 -3.00 6.13
CA MET A 1 -8.11 -3.43 5.32
C MET A 1 -9.44 -3.05 5.96
N VAL A 2 -9.66 -3.30 7.25
CA VAL A 2 -10.94 -2.97 7.93
C VAL A 2 -11.32 -1.49 7.85
N LEU A 3 -10.37 -0.57 8.16
CA LEU A 3 -10.62 0.88 8.12
C LEU A 3 -11.11 1.38 6.75
N PHE A 4 -10.60 0.80 5.66
CA PHE A 4 -11.00 1.17 4.31
C PHE A 4 -12.47 0.84 4.03
N VAL A 5 -12.90 -0.39 4.37
CA VAL A 5 -14.31 -0.83 4.21
C VAL A 5 -15.25 0.08 5.00
N PHE A 6 -14.86 0.43 6.24
CA PHE A 6 -15.65 1.33 7.07
C PHE A 6 -15.84 2.71 6.43
N VAL A 7 -14.77 3.32 5.90
CA VAL A 7 -14.84 4.64 5.25
C VAL A 7 -15.69 4.59 3.98
N VAL A 8 -15.46 3.61 3.11
CA VAL A 8 -16.22 3.44 1.86
C VAL A 8 -17.72 3.29 2.14
N MET A 9 -18.08 2.56 3.20
CA MET A 9 -19.48 2.38 3.60
C MET A 9 -20.10 3.64 4.22
N MET A 10 -19.34 4.38 5.02
CA MET A 10 -19.78 5.68 5.58
C MET A 10 -20.04 6.71 4.48
N LEU A 11 -19.18 6.76 3.46
CA LEU A 11 -19.30 7.69 2.33
C LEU A 11 -20.38 7.29 1.31
N ASN A 12 -20.98 6.10 1.44
CA ASN A 12 -22.10 5.59 0.63
C ASN A 12 -22.05 6.00 -0.85
N LEU A 13 -20.97 5.61 -1.53
CA LEU A 13 -20.69 5.96 -2.93
C LEU A 13 -21.87 5.52 -3.83
N GLY A 14 -22.55 6.51 -4.44
CA GLY A 14 -23.84 6.33 -5.10
C GLY A 14 -23.77 5.87 -6.56
N ARG A 15 -24.94 5.58 -7.16
CA ARG A 15 -25.10 5.06 -8.53
C ARG A 15 -24.53 5.93 -9.66
N ALA A 16 -24.27 7.22 -9.40
CA ALA A 16 -23.66 8.14 -10.38
C ALA A 16 -22.19 7.80 -10.66
N GLU A 17 -21.44 7.37 -9.64
CA GLU A 17 -20.04 6.94 -9.76
C GLU A 17 -19.91 5.69 -10.64
N ILE A 18 -20.87 4.76 -10.55
CA ILE A 18 -20.86 3.48 -11.30
C ILE A 18 -20.91 3.70 -12.83
N ALA A 19 -21.67 4.70 -13.29
CA ALA A 19 -21.74 5.01 -14.72
C ALA A 19 -20.43 5.64 -15.23
N GLN A 20 -19.80 6.47 -14.40
CA GLN A 20 -18.51 7.09 -14.69
C GLN A 20 -17.34 6.09 -14.64
N GLU A 21 -17.34 5.18 -13.66
CA GLU A 21 -16.38 4.08 -13.56
C GLU A 21 -16.40 3.20 -14.82
N ARG A 22 -17.59 2.84 -15.31
CA ARG A 22 -17.72 2.06 -16.56
C ARG A 22 -17.17 2.80 -17.77
N GLN A 23 -17.28 4.13 -17.80
CA GLN A 23 -16.73 4.95 -18.88
C GLN A 23 -15.21 5.07 -18.80
N TRP A 24 -14.62 5.00 -17.59
CA TRP A 24 -13.17 5.03 -17.36
C TRP A 24 -12.51 3.66 -17.57
N LEU A 25 -13.24 2.57 -17.36
CA LEU A 25 -12.84 1.19 -17.66
C LEU A 25 -12.93 0.84 -19.16
N LYS A 26 -12.86 1.84 -20.05
CA LYS A 26 -12.84 1.58 -21.49
C LYS A 26 -11.51 0.96 -21.90
N PRO A 27 -11.54 0.02 -22.86
CA PRO A 27 -10.33 -0.68 -23.26
C PRO A 27 -9.24 0.24 -23.84
N GLN A 28 -9.61 1.42 -24.32
CA GLN A 28 -8.65 2.40 -24.80
C GLN A 28 -7.81 3.05 -23.69
N ILE A 29 -8.32 3.11 -22.45
CA ILE A 29 -7.66 3.80 -21.33
C ILE A 29 -6.72 2.85 -20.56
N TRP A 30 -7.13 1.59 -20.34
CA TRP A 30 -6.32 0.62 -19.58
C TRP A 30 -5.22 -0.10 -20.39
N ILE A 31 -5.29 -0.15 -21.74
CA ILE A 31 -4.32 -0.92 -22.54
C ILE A 31 -2.91 -0.34 -22.41
N GLY A 32 -2.76 0.98 -22.43
CA GLY A 32 -1.44 1.62 -22.25
C GLY A 32 -0.77 1.25 -20.91
N PRO A 33 -1.41 1.52 -19.76
CA PRO A 33 -0.92 1.10 -18.45
C PRO A 33 -0.72 -0.41 -18.31
N ALA A 34 -1.56 -1.22 -18.95
CA ALA A 34 -1.44 -2.68 -18.94
C ALA A 34 -0.20 -3.16 -19.69
N ILE A 35 0.06 -2.62 -20.89
CA ILE A 35 1.28 -2.95 -21.66
C ILE A 35 2.52 -2.52 -20.88
N LEU A 36 2.52 -1.31 -20.30
CA LEU A 36 3.66 -0.84 -19.51
C LEU A 36 3.91 -1.73 -18.29
N SER A 37 2.85 -2.11 -17.57
CA SER A 37 2.93 -3.05 -16.45
C SER A 37 3.44 -4.43 -16.89
N ALA A 38 3.00 -4.92 -18.05
CA ALA A 38 3.44 -6.21 -18.60
C ALA A 38 4.92 -6.19 -19.00
N VAL A 39 5.39 -5.09 -19.61
CA VAL A 39 6.82 -4.91 -19.92
C VAL A 39 7.64 -4.86 -18.64
N LEU A 40 7.21 -4.10 -17.63
CA LEU A 40 7.89 -4.03 -16.34
C LEU A 40 7.96 -5.43 -15.67
N LEU A 41 6.87 -6.18 -15.71
CA LEU A 41 6.81 -7.55 -15.21
C LEU A 41 7.81 -8.45 -15.96
N ALA A 42 7.85 -8.38 -17.30
CA ALA A 42 8.77 -9.16 -18.11
C ALA A 42 10.24 -8.86 -17.77
N VAL A 43 10.59 -7.59 -17.59
CA VAL A 43 11.93 -7.17 -17.16
C VAL A 43 12.26 -7.72 -15.78
N MET A 44 11.32 -7.65 -14.83
CA MET A 44 11.53 -8.15 -13.47
C MET A 44 11.70 -9.68 -13.45
N VAL A 45 10.89 -10.42 -14.22
CA VAL A 45 11.02 -11.88 -14.36
C VAL A 45 12.35 -12.25 -15.00
N TYR A 46 12.75 -11.56 -16.08
CA TYR A 46 14.03 -11.78 -16.73
C TYR A 46 15.21 -11.56 -15.78
N ALA A 47 15.17 -10.46 -15.00
CA ALA A 47 16.19 -10.16 -14.00
C ALA A 47 16.26 -11.23 -12.89
N ILE A 48 15.12 -11.72 -12.42
CA ILE A 48 15.07 -12.76 -11.37
C ILE A 48 15.56 -14.11 -11.88
N LEU A 49 15.13 -14.54 -13.09
CA LEU A 49 15.54 -15.82 -13.67
C LEU A 49 17.03 -15.87 -14.05
N GLY A 50 17.68 -14.71 -14.19
CA GLY A 50 19.12 -14.63 -14.39
C GLY A 50 19.95 -14.89 -13.12
N ILE A 51 19.31 -14.95 -11.94
CA ILE A 51 19.96 -15.23 -10.67
C ILE A 51 19.99 -16.75 -10.47
N ASN A 52 21.17 -17.29 -10.15
CA ASN A 52 21.30 -18.72 -9.88
C ASN A 52 20.60 -19.08 -8.57
N ASP A 53 19.70 -20.07 -8.61
CA ASP A 53 19.00 -20.55 -7.42
C ASP A 53 20.00 -21.32 -6.53
N GLN A 54 20.30 -20.74 -5.37
CA GLN A 54 21.17 -21.36 -4.38
C GLN A 54 20.25 -22.07 -3.40
N GLY A 55 19.81 -23.29 -3.71
CA GLY A 55 18.80 -24.03 -2.95
C GLY A 55 18.93 -23.83 -1.44
N ILE A 56 18.05 -22.99 -0.88
CA ILE A 56 18.02 -22.64 0.54
C ILE A 56 17.06 -23.59 1.25
N ASP A 57 17.50 -24.18 2.35
CA ASP A 57 16.63 -24.99 3.21
C ASP A 57 15.55 -24.13 3.87
N GLY A 58 14.30 -24.57 3.77
CA GLY A 58 13.12 -23.89 4.31
C GLY A 58 12.98 -23.99 5.83
N ASN A 59 13.97 -23.52 6.59
CA ASN A 59 13.94 -23.54 8.05
C ASN A 59 12.96 -22.50 8.61
N ALA A 60 12.19 -22.89 9.62
CA ALA A 60 11.24 -22.01 10.28
C ALA A 60 11.97 -20.93 11.10
N ILE A 61 11.70 -19.65 10.80
CA ILE A 61 12.25 -18.53 11.54
C ILE A 61 11.31 -18.18 12.69
N SER A 62 11.82 -18.19 13.93
CA SER A 62 11.02 -17.87 15.12
C SER A 62 10.81 -16.37 15.30
N ALA A 63 9.68 -15.96 15.89
CA ALA A 63 9.40 -14.55 16.18
C ALA A 63 10.45 -13.93 17.13
N LYS A 64 11.03 -14.72 18.03
CA LYS A 64 12.11 -14.27 18.93
C LYS A 64 13.35 -13.87 18.14
N GLU A 65 13.72 -14.66 17.13
CA GLU A 65 14.88 -14.39 16.29
C GLU A 65 14.70 -13.08 15.50
N VAL A 66 13.51 -12.88 14.92
CA VAL A 66 13.13 -11.62 14.26
C VAL A 66 13.18 -10.46 15.25
N GLY A 67 12.67 -10.63 16.47
CA GLY A 67 12.70 -9.61 17.52
C GLY A 67 14.11 -9.19 17.93
N ILE A 68 15.04 -10.14 18.05
CA ILE A 68 16.45 -9.85 18.35
C ILE A 68 17.07 -8.98 17.24
N ALA A 69 16.77 -9.27 15.97
CA ALA A 69 17.24 -8.45 14.86
C ALA A 69 16.59 -7.05 14.86
N LEU A 70 15.27 -6.97 15.06
CA LEU A 70 14.53 -5.70 15.06
C LEU A 70 15.03 -4.73 16.14
N PHE A 71 15.31 -5.22 17.34
CA PHE A 71 15.71 -4.37 18.48
C PHE A 71 17.22 -4.34 18.74
N GLY A 72 18.01 -5.10 17.98
CA GLY A 72 19.46 -5.01 17.97
C GLY A 72 19.94 -4.12 16.81
N PRO A 73 20.35 -4.70 15.66
CA PRO A 73 20.87 -3.95 14.53
C PRO A 73 19.87 -2.96 13.91
N TYR A 74 18.57 -3.26 13.96
CA TYR A 74 17.53 -2.43 13.33
C TYR A 74 16.78 -1.50 14.29
N VAL A 75 17.33 -1.24 15.48
CA VAL A 75 16.65 -0.43 16.51
C VAL A 75 16.23 0.95 15.99
N LEU A 76 17.08 1.60 15.19
CA LEU A 76 16.77 2.90 14.58
C LEU A 76 15.63 2.80 13.56
N ALA A 77 15.53 1.70 12.82
CA ALA A 77 14.44 1.52 11.86
C ALA A 77 13.09 1.37 12.57
N VAL A 78 13.05 0.70 13.72
CA VAL A 78 11.85 0.59 14.56
C VAL A 78 11.44 1.96 15.09
N GLU A 79 12.41 2.75 15.56
CA GLU A 79 12.16 4.11 16.03
C GLU A 79 11.60 5.01 14.91
N LEU A 80 12.22 4.99 13.73
CA LEU A 80 11.75 5.78 12.59
C LEU A 80 10.36 5.32 12.11
N ALA A 81 10.06 4.03 12.15
CA ALA A 81 8.73 3.51 11.84
C ALA A 81 7.68 4.06 12.83
N SER A 82 8.01 4.16 14.12
CA SER A 82 7.11 4.74 15.12
C SER A 82 6.83 6.23 14.86
N MET A 83 7.88 7.01 14.51
CA MET A 83 7.75 8.42 14.14
C MET A 83 6.94 8.60 12.87
N LEU A 84 7.12 7.73 11.87
CA LEU A 84 6.36 7.74 10.63
C LEU A 84 4.87 7.47 10.87
N LEU A 85 4.54 6.51 11.74
CA LEU A 85 3.16 6.25 12.13
C LEU A 85 2.54 7.42 12.88
N LEU A 86 3.28 8.05 13.80
CA LEU A 86 2.82 9.25 14.51
C LEU A 86 2.57 10.41 13.54
N ALA A 87 3.50 10.67 12.63
CA ALA A 87 3.36 11.71 11.61
C ALA A 87 2.15 11.43 10.69
N GLY A 88 1.98 10.18 10.25
CA GLY A 88 0.82 9.75 9.48
C GLY A 88 -0.51 9.99 10.21
N LEU A 89 -0.56 9.72 11.51
CA LEU A 89 -1.74 10.01 12.34
C LEU A 89 -2.01 11.51 12.44
N VAL A 90 -0.98 12.33 12.71
CA VAL A 90 -1.12 13.79 12.81
C VAL A 90 -1.65 14.39 11.50
N VAL A 91 -1.09 13.97 10.36
CA VAL A 91 -1.54 14.42 9.03
C VAL A 91 -2.96 13.97 8.74
N ALA A 92 -3.29 12.71 9.02
CA ALA A 92 -4.64 12.18 8.82
C ALA A 92 -5.68 12.92 9.68
N PHE A 93 -5.35 13.23 10.93
CA PHE A 93 -6.23 14.02 11.81
C PHE A 93 -6.39 15.45 11.31
N HIS A 94 -5.30 16.10 10.91
CA HIS A 94 -5.36 17.48 10.43
C HIS A 94 -6.19 17.60 9.15
N LEU A 95 -6.00 16.70 8.17
CA LEU A 95 -6.72 16.71 6.91
C LEU A 95 -8.17 16.23 7.05
N GLY A 96 -8.42 15.22 7.89
CA GLY A 96 -9.76 14.68 8.12
C GLY A 96 -10.65 15.54 9.01
N ARG A 97 -10.09 16.58 9.65
CA ARG A 97 -10.86 17.51 10.48
C ARG A 97 -11.53 18.54 9.59
N GLU A 98 -12.85 18.46 9.50
CA GLU A 98 -13.66 19.55 8.94
C GLU A 98 -13.64 20.72 9.93
N ASP A 99 -12.93 21.79 9.59
CA ASP A 99 -13.07 23.05 10.32
C ASP A 99 -14.52 23.52 10.12
N ARG A 100 -15.32 23.57 11.21
CA ARG A 100 -16.65 24.20 11.22
C ARG A 100 -16.53 25.71 11.05
N ALA A 101 -16.03 26.16 9.90
CA ALA A 101 -15.97 27.54 9.48
C ALA A 101 -17.03 27.78 8.39
N ALA A 102 -18.30 27.58 8.72
CA ALA A 102 -19.43 28.22 8.03
C ALA A 102 -20.76 27.87 8.72
N ARG A 103 -21.27 28.83 9.50
CA ARG A 103 -22.67 29.30 9.57
C ARG A 103 -22.87 30.06 10.90
N CYS A 104 -22.39 31.29 10.92
CA CYS A 104 -23.23 32.39 11.39
C CYS A 104 -24.07 32.85 10.20
#